data_AF-A0A7S3GTC9-F1
#
_entry.id   AF-A0A7S3GTC9-F1
#
_cell.length_a   1.000
_cell.length_b   1.000
_cell.length_c   1.000
_cell.angle_alpha   90.00
_cell.angle_beta   90.00
_cell.angle_gamma   90.00
#
_symmetry.space_group_name_H-M   'P 1'
#
loop_
_entity.id
_entity.type
_entity.pdbx_description
1 polymer ?
#
loop_
_entity_poly.entity_id
_entity_poly.type
_entity_poly.pdbx_seq_one_letter_code
_entity_poly.pdbx_strand_id
1 'polypeptide(L)'
;ACRTCTTPPPMAPVGALARLQRRGTSSEVCELAKAPTLEQAKKMPVHISELSNEALYILAESGHYGACAERLARHIMSIDEVEWMVGKDKVKEIQKADESVHWVATLPYKVGISIGVGSGVACVPLCFHQPTVHAFNERFVTSEVPEPADLETALEVGSWAWNWMEPPLGVAGFVLLTMQLTRSQMQNMGVKPYTQWMKNWRGRRLARLYPQYDEDLIRAFVVNAF
;
A
#
# COMPACT_ATOMS: atom_id res chain seq x y z
N ALA A 1 56.69 -10.52 -2.57
CA ALA A 1 56.19 -9.64 -3.64
C ALA A 1 54.97 -8.89 -3.12
N CYS A 2 55.08 -7.58 -3.04
CA CYS A 2 54.19 -6.66 -2.34
C CYS A 2 52.87 -6.45 -3.12
N ARG A 3 51.72 -6.67 -2.48
CA ARG A 3 50.40 -6.20 -2.98
C ARG A 3 49.98 -5.02 -2.12
N THR A 4 50.04 -3.84 -2.69
CA THR A 4 49.59 -2.59 -2.09
C THR A 4 48.06 -2.58 -1.98
N CYS A 5 47.55 -2.60 -0.75
CA CYS A 5 46.14 -2.33 -0.46
C CYS A 5 45.86 -0.84 -0.67
N THR A 6 45.30 -0.49 -1.82
CA THR A 6 44.71 0.83 -2.06
C THR A 6 43.37 0.91 -1.34
N THR A 7 43.30 1.72 -0.30
CA THR A 7 42.04 2.11 0.35
C THR A 7 41.13 2.85 -0.63
N PRO A 8 39.83 2.51 -0.70
CA PRO A 8 38.89 3.23 -1.55
C PRO A 8 38.72 4.69 -1.07
N PRO A 9 38.52 5.64 -1.99
CA PRO A 9 38.34 7.05 -1.65
C PRO A 9 37.05 7.28 -0.85
N PRO A 10 37.01 8.31 0.01
CA PRO A 10 35.82 8.67 0.78
C PRO A 10 34.65 9.02 -0.14
N MET A 11 33.49 8.43 0.11
CA MET A 11 32.25 8.75 -0.61
C MET A 11 31.90 10.22 -0.38
N ALA A 12 31.79 10.98 -1.46
CA ALA A 12 31.40 12.38 -1.42
C ALA A 12 29.98 12.53 -0.83
N PRO A 13 29.71 13.59 -0.06
CA PRO A 13 28.39 13.84 0.50
C PRO A 13 27.35 14.05 -0.61
N VAL A 14 26.31 13.20 -0.60
CA VAL A 14 25.19 13.15 -1.56
C VAL A 14 24.41 14.49 -1.67
N GLY A 15 24.68 15.48 -0.82
CA GLY A 15 24.00 16.77 -0.80
C GLY A 15 24.53 17.84 -1.76
N ALA A 16 25.68 17.66 -2.43
CA ALA A 16 26.31 18.73 -3.21
C ALA A 16 25.90 18.78 -4.70
N LEU A 17 25.45 17.66 -5.28
CA LEU A 17 25.14 17.59 -6.71
C LEU A 17 23.73 18.10 -7.09
N ALA A 18 22.81 18.24 -6.13
CA ALA A 18 21.46 18.72 -6.40
C ALA A 18 21.35 20.25 -6.63
N ARG A 19 22.42 21.03 -6.40
CA ARG A 19 22.39 22.50 -6.54
C ARG A 19 22.95 23.05 -7.85
N LEU A 20 23.63 22.25 -8.67
CA LEU A 20 24.33 22.76 -9.85
C LEU A 20 23.52 22.72 -11.15
N GLN A 21 22.29 22.20 -11.15
CA GLN A 21 21.47 22.07 -12.36
C GLN A 21 20.38 23.15 -12.55
N ARG A 22 20.29 24.16 -11.67
CA ARG A 22 19.31 25.26 -11.75
C ARG A 22 19.90 26.62 -12.19
N ARG A 23 20.98 26.63 -12.98
CA ARG A 23 21.60 27.88 -13.45
C ARG A 23 21.62 28.08 -14.98
N GLY A 24 21.08 27.15 -15.76
CA GLY A 24 20.88 27.34 -17.20
C GLY A 24 19.46 27.82 -17.51
N THR A 25 19.35 29.01 -18.11
CA THR A 25 18.20 29.49 -18.93
C THR A 25 16.85 29.73 -18.26
N SER A 26 16.76 30.46 -17.13
CA SER A 26 15.47 30.98 -16.64
C SER A 26 15.06 32.32 -17.26
N SER A 27 15.95 33.01 -17.99
CA SER A 27 15.70 34.39 -18.43
C SER A 27 14.99 34.49 -19.79
N GLU A 28 15.11 33.50 -20.68
CA GLU A 28 14.57 33.61 -22.05
C GLU A 28 13.16 33.00 -22.22
N VAL A 29 12.69 32.19 -21.28
CA VAL A 29 11.36 31.54 -21.39
C VAL A 29 10.22 32.44 -20.88
N CYS A 30 10.53 33.51 -20.13
CA CYS A 30 9.52 34.44 -19.62
C CYS A 30 8.99 35.45 -20.66
N GLU A 31 9.72 35.74 -21.74
CA GLU A 31 9.40 36.87 -22.62
C GLU A 31 8.33 36.61 -23.69
N LEU A 32 7.79 35.39 -23.81
CA LEU A 32 6.76 35.07 -24.82
C LEU A 32 5.56 34.27 -24.28
N ALA A 33 5.37 34.21 -22.96
CA ALA A 33 4.15 33.67 -22.39
C ALA A 33 3.00 34.68 -22.57
N LYS A 34 2.40 34.72 -23.76
CA LYS A 34 1.19 35.51 -24.02
C LYS A 34 0.10 35.05 -23.04
N ALA A 35 -0.35 35.97 -22.18
CA ALA A 35 -1.40 35.67 -21.22
C ALA A 35 -2.66 35.15 -21.93
N PRO A 36 -3.34 34.12 -21.38
CA PRO A 36 -4.56 33.58 -21.98
C PRO A 36 -5.63 34.67 -22.06
N THR A 37 -6.36 34.73 -23.18
CA THR A 37 -7.46 35.70 -23.33
C THR A 37 -8.71 35.24 -22.57
N LEU A 38 -9.58 36.18 -22.19
CA LEU A 38 -10.83 35.88 -21.48
C LEU A 38 -11.75 34.94 -22.28
N GLU A 39 -11.73 35.04 -23.61
CA GLU A 39 -12.48 34.13 -24.49
C GLU A 39 -11.94 32.70 -24.46
N GLN A 40 -10.61 32.53 -24.41
CA GLN A 40 -9.98 31.22 -24.27
C GLN A 40 -10.31 30.60 -22.91
N ALA A 41 -10.24 31.39 -21.83
CA ALA A 41 -10.59 30.94 -20.49
C ALA A 41 -12.06 30.48 -20.41
N LYS A 42 -12.99 31.17 -21.09
CA LYS A 42 -14.41 30.77 -21.15
C LYS A 42 -14.67 29.49 -21.95
N LYS A 43 -13.80 29.14 -22.89
CA LYS A 43 -13.88 27.88 -23.67
C LYS A 43 -13.19 26.71 -22.98
N MET A 44 -12.58 26.93 -21.81
CA MET A 44 -11.89 25.87 -21.09
C MET A 44 -12.91 24.85 -20.61
N PRO A 45 -12.71 23.55 -20.89
CA PRO A 45 -13.60 22.50 -20.43
C PRO A 45 -13.63 22.49 -18.90
N VAL A 46 -14.83 22.50 -18.34
CA VAL A 46 -15.04 22.52 -16.88
C VAL A 46 -15.20 21.09 -16.37
N HIS A 47 -15.86 20.24 -17.17
CA HIS A 47 -16.14 18.86 -16.82
C HIS A 47 -15.30 17.87 -17.65
N ILE A 48 -14.91 16.75 -17.05
CA ILE A 48 -14.14 15.69 -17.71
C ILE A 48 -14.88 15.14 -18.94
N SER A 49 -16.22 15.15 -18.93
CA SER A 49 -17.07 14.74 -20.05
C SER A 49 -16.95 15.65 -21.27
N GLU A 50 -16.48 16.88 -21.12
CA GLU A 50 -16.28 17.85 -22.21
C GLU A 50 -14.92 17.69 -22.90
N LEU A 51 -14.01 16.90 -22.30
CA LEU A 51 -12.66 16.70 -22.83
C LEU A 51 -12.67 15.88 -24.13
N SER A 52 -11.71 16.19 -25.00
CA SER A 52 -11.44 15.39 -26.20
C SER A 52 -10.93 13.99 -25.82
N ASN A 53 -11.10 13.02 -26.72
CA ASN A 53 -10.63 11.65 -26.50
C ASN A 53 -9.11 11.59 -26.23
N GLU A 54 -8.33 12.43 -26.92
CA GLU A 54 -6.88 12.53 -26.73
C GLU A 54 -6.53 13.06 -25.33
N ALA A 55 -7.20 14.13 -24.87
CA ALA A 55 -6.97 14.67 -23.53
C ALA A 55 -7.36 13.66 -22.45
N LEU A 56 -8.47 12.93 -22.63
CA LEU A 56 -8.87 11.85 -21.74
C LEU A 56 -7.85 10.70 -21.70
N TYR A 57 -7.28 10.34 -22.86
CA TYR A 57 -6.21 9.34 -22.93
C TYR A 57 -5.01 9.78 -22.10
N ILE A 58 -4.50 11.00 -22.32
CA ILE A 58 -3.35 11.56 -21.59
C ILE A 58 -3.61 11.60 -20.08
N LEU A 59 -4.79 12.06 -19.65
CA LEU A 59 -5.17 12.10 -18.24
C LEU A 59 -5.30 10.70 -17.62
N ALA A 60 -5.83 9.73 -18.37
CA ALA A 60 -5.93 8.35 -17.92
C ALA A 60 -4.55 7.69 -17.75
N GLU A 61 -3.62 7.92 -18.68
CA GLU A 61 -2.22 7.48 -18.55
C GLU A 61 -1.50 8.13 -17.36
N SER A 62 -1.92 9.35 -17.00
CA SER A 62 -1.44 10.05 -15.80
C SER A 62 -2.06 9.52 -14.49
N GLY A 63 -2.94 8.51 -14.57
CA GLY A 63 -3.60 7.90 -13.42
C GLY A 63 -4.87 8.61 -12.95
N HIS A 64 -5.44 9.52 -13.73
CA HIS A 64 -6.65 10.24 -13.33
C HIS A 64 -7.89 9.34 -13.45
N TYR A 65 -8.42 8.89 -12.31
CA TYR A 65 -9.57 7.99 -12.23
C TYR A 65 -10.79 8.46 -13.04
N GLY A 66 -11.17 9.74 -12.90
CA GLY A 66 -12.32 10.28 -13.62
C GLY A 66 -12.21 10.22 -15.14
N ALA A 67 -10.98 10.31 -15.67
CA ALA A 67 -10.72 10.19 -17.11
C ALA A 67 -10.80 8.74 -17.57
N CYS A 68 -10.30 7.79 -16.76
CA CYS A 68 -10.47 6.36 -17.01
C CYS A 68 -11.95 5.96 -17.01
N ALA A 69 -12.73 6.47 -16.05
CA ALA A 69 -14.17 6.23 -15.97
C ALA A 69 -14.93 6.80 -17.17
N GLU A 70 -14.56 7.99 -17.64
CA GLU A 70 -15.14 8.60 -18.85
C GLU A 70 -14.77 7.84 -20.12
N ARG A 71 -13.50 7.42 -20.27
CA ARG A 71 -13.08 6.56 -21.39
C ARG A 71 -13.87 5.25 -21.44
N LEU A 72 -14.04 4.60 -20.28
CA LEU A 72 -14.83 3.39 -20.17
C LEU A 72 -16.30 3.65 -20.53
N ALA A 73 -16.90 4.75 -20.06
CA ALA A 73 -18.26 5.13 -20.42
C ALA A 73 -18.44 5.33 -21.93
N ARG A 74 -17.53 6.06 -22.59
CA ARG A 74 -17.57 6.26 -24.05
C ARG A 74 -17.38 4.96 -24.82
N HIS A 75 -16.55 4.05 -24.32
CA HIS A 75 -16.39 2.73 -24.91
C HIS A 75 -17.68 1.90 -24.79
N ILE A 76 -18.33 1.90 -23.61
CA ILE A 76 -19.64 1.26 -23.40
C ILE A 76 -20.68 1.83 -24.36
N MET A 77 -20.74 3.16 -24.53
CA MET A 77 -21.64 3.80 -25.51
C MET A 77 -21.38 3.31 -26.94
N SER A 78 -20.12 3.12 -27.34
CA SER A 78 -19.79 2.65 -28.70
C SER A 78 -20.11 1.18 -28.93
N ILE A 79 -20.02 0.33 -27.91
CA ILE A 79 -20.26 -1.12 -28.01
C ILE A 79 -21.75 -1.43 -27.85
N ASP A 80 -22.41 -0.79 -26.89
CA ASP A 80 -23.82 -1.07 -26.56
C ASP A 80 -24.80 -0.15 -27.32
N GLU A 81 -24.28 0.82 -28.10
CA GLU A 81 -25.06 1.83 -28.85
C GLU A 81 -26.05 2.62 -27.96
N VAL A 82 -25.65 2.93 -26.72
CA VAL A 82 -26.48 3.61 -25.72
C VAL A 82 -26.09 5.08 -25.51
N GLU A 83 -27.03 5.85 -24.98
CA GLU A 83 -26.77 7.23 -24.53
C GLU A 83 -25.78 7.29 -23.36
N TRP A 84 -25.12 8.45 -23.22
CA TRP A 84 -24.08 8.68 -22.22
C TRP A 84 -24.53 8.42 -20.77
N MET A 85 -25.76 8.79 -20.41
CA MET A 85 -26.30 8.55 -19.07
C MET A 85 -26.40 7.07 -18.74
N VAL A 86 -26.83 6.25 -19.71
CA VAL A 86 -26.93 4.79 -19.56
C VAL A 86 -25.54 4.17 -19.46
N GLY A 87 -24.59 4.63 -20.30
CA GLY A 87 -23.19 4.20 -20.22
C GLY A 87 -22.55 4.52 -18.85
N LYS A 88 -22.82 5.71 -18.30
CA LYS A 88 -22.38 6.11 -16.96
C LYS A 88 -22.97 5.23 -15.86
N ASP A 89 -24.24 4.87 -15.96
CA ASP A 89 -24.87 3.98 -14.99
C ASP A 89 -24.29 2.57 -15.07
N LYS A 90 -23.91 2.09 -16.25
CA LYS A 90 -23.12 0.85 -16.38
C LYS A 90 -21.74 0.94 -15.74
N VAL A 91 -21.02 2.06 -15.90
CA VAL A 91 -19.75 2.27 -15.18
C VAL A 91 -19.94 2.22 -13.67
N LYS A 92 -21.01 2.81 -13.13
CA LYS A 92 -21.33 2.70 -11.69
C LYS A 92 -21.63 1.28 -11.26
N GLU A 93 -22.28 0.48 -12.10
CA GLU A 93 -22.52 -0.95 -11.84
C GLU A 93 -21.19 -1.72 -11.76
N ILE A 94 -20.28 -1.50 -12.72
CA ILE A 94 -18.93 -2.10 -12.72
C ILE A 94 -18.17 -1.68 -11.45
N GLN A 95 -18.26 -0.40 -11.06
CA GLN A 95 -17.66 0.09 -9.82
C GLN A 95 -18.23 -0.61 -8.57
N LYS A 96 -19.55 -0.78 -8.47
CA LYS A 96 -20.17 -1.54 -7.37
C LYS A 96 -19.70 -3.00 -7.34
N ALA A 97 -19.57 -3.63 -8.51
CA ALA A 97 -19.08 -5.00 -8.63
C ALA A 97 -17.60 -5.12 -8.18
N ASP A 98 -16.81 -4.06 -8.34
CA ASP A 98 -15.44 -3.96 -7.84
C ASP A 98 -15.39 -3.76 -6.32
N GLU A 99 -16.18 -2.83 -5.80
CA GLU A 99 -16.30 -2.52 -4.36
C GLU A 99 -16.73 -3.73 -3.53
N SER A 100 -17.51 -4.65 -4.10
CA SER A 100 -17.92 -5.90 -3.44
C SER A 100 -16.76 -6.77 -2.95
N VAL A 101 -15.55 -6.56 -3.48
CA VAL A 101 -14.35 -7.34 -3.12
C VAL A 101 -13.40 -6.55 -2.22
N HIS A 102 -13.71 -5.29 -1.92
CA HIS A 102 -12.87 -4.43 -1.07
C HIS A 102 -12.65 -5.02 0.34
N TRP A 103 -13.62 -5.79 0.86
CA TRP A 103 -13.47 -6.47 2.13
C TRP A 103 -12.34 -7.52 2.12
N VAL A 104 -12.16 -8.24 1.01
CA VAL A 104 -11.08 -9.22 0.83
C VAL A 104 -9.73 -8.49 0.77
N ALA A 105 -9.69 -7.35 0.07
CA ALA A 105 -8.47 -6.55 -0.04
C ALA A 105 -7.97 -6.03 1.32
N THR A 106 -8.91 -5.68 2.22
CA THR A 106 -8.61 -5.14 3.56
C THR A 106 -8.43 -6.22 4.63
N LEU A 107 -8.71 -7.49 4.32
CA LEU A 107 -8.69 -8.59 5.28
C LEU A 107 -7.34 -8.74 6.00
N PRO A 108 -6.16 -8.73 5.34
CA PRO A 108 -4.89 -8.91 6.05
C PRO A 108 -4.60 -7.81 7.07
N TYR A 109 -5.01 -6.58 6.78
CA TYR A 109 -4.84 -5.46 7.72
C TYR A 109 -5.71 -5.63 8.95
N LYS A 110 -6.98 -6.03 8.76
CA LYS A 110 -7.90 -6.30 9.86
C LYS A 110 -7.41 -7.46 10.72
N VAL A 111 -6.98 -8.55 10.10
CA VAL A 111 -6.39 -9.70 10.80
C VAL A 111 -5.17 -9.29 11.61
N GLY A 112 -4.25 -8.51 11.04
CA GLY A 112 -3.07 -8.02 11.75
C GLY A 112 -3.42 -7.15 12.96
N ILE A 113 -4.37 -6.22 12.82
CA ILE A 113 -4.85 -5.38 13.92
C ILE A 113 -5.51 -6.24 15.01
N SER A 114 -6.39 -7.16 14.65
CA SER A 114 -7.08 -8.03 15.59
C SER A 114 -6.12 -8.94 16.35
N ILE A 115 -5.13 -9.53 15.66
CA ILE A 115 -4.09 -10.34 16.30
C ILE A 115 -3.28 -9.48 17.26
N GLY A 116 -2.82 -8.30 16.85
CA GLY A 116 -1.99 -7.43 17.70
C GLY A 116 -2.71 -7.00 18.99
N VAL A 117 -3.96 -6.54 18.87
CA VAL A 117 -4.79 -6.15 20.02
C VAL A 117 -5.09 -7.37 20.88
N GLY A 118 -5.52 -8.49 20.28
CA GLY A 118 -5.83 -9.72 20.99
C GLY A 118 -4.62 -10.28 21.75
N SER A 119 -3.44 -10.30 21.13
CA SER A 119 -2.20 -10.74 21.77
C SER A 119 -1.78 -9.83 22.92
N GLY A 120 -1.99 -8.52 22.79
CA GLY A 120 -1.67 -7.55 23.85
C GLY A 120 -2.56 -7.70 25.09
N VAL A 121 -3.83 -8.08 24.91
CA VAL A 121 -4.71 -8.39 26.05
C VAL A 121 -4.41 -9.77 26.62
N ALA A 122 -4.18 -10.76 25.75
CA ALA A 122 -3.93 -12.15 26.15
C ALA A 122 -2.58 -12.36 26.85
N CYS A 123 -1.58 -11.50 26.60
CA CYS A 123 -0.26 -11.64 27.24
C CYS A 123 -0.30 -11.34 28.75
N VAL A 124 -1.24 -10.52 29.22
CA VAL A 124 -1.35 -10.15 30.65
C VAL A 124 -1.60 -11.39 31.52
N PRO A 125 -2.68 -12.18 31.33
CA PRO A 125 -2.88 -13.40 32.11
C PRO A 125 -1.81 -14.46 31.83
N LEU A 126 -1.25 -14.50 30.61
CA LEU A 126 -0.22 -15.49 30.28
C LEU A 126 1.10 -15.26 31.02
N CYS A 127 1.38 -14.03 31.49
CA CYS A 127 2.58 -13.69 32.25
C CYS A 127 2.32 -13.53 33.76
N PHE A 128 1.13 -13.03 34.14
CA PHE A 128 0.88 -12.58 35.53
C PHE A 128 -0.16 -13.43 36.29
N HIS A 129 -0.80 -14.41 35.64
CA HIS A 129 -1.78 -15.30 36.29
C HIS A 129 -1.21 -16.71 36.47
N GLN A 130 -0.86 -17.05 37.71
CA GLN A 130 -0.18 -18.29 38.08
C GLN A 130 -0.79 -19.55 37.44
N PRO A 131 -2.11 -19.85 37.55
CA PRO A 131 -2.69 -21.05 36.94
C PRO A 131 -2.50 -21.12 35.42
N THR A 132 -2.59 -19.97 34.73
CA THR A 132 -2.39 -19.91 33.27
C THR A 132 -0.93 -20.16 32.91
N VAL A 133 0.01 -19.58 33.66
CA VAL A 133 1.45 -19.75 33.45
C VAL A 133 1.86 -21.21 33.70
N HIS A 134 1.37 -21.84 34.77
CA HIS A 134 1.62 -23.27 35.03
C HIS A 134 1.07 -24.15 33.92
N ALA A 135 -0.19 -23.96 33.51
CA ALA A 135 -0.79 -24.76 32.44
C ALA A 135 -0.04 -24.61 31.11
N PHE A 136 0.48 -23.42 30.81
CA PHE A 136 1.31 -23.18 29.64
C PHE A 136 2.69 -23.83 29.77
N ASN A 137 3.32 -23.71 30.94
CA ASN A 137 4.61 -24.31 31.23
C ASN A 137 4.55 -25.84 31.10
N GLU A 138 3.56 -26.48 31.71
CA GLU A 138 3.35 -27.94 31.64
C GLU A 138 3.18 -28.45 30.20
N ARG A 139 2.55 -27.65 29.33
CA ARG A 139 2.19 -28.09 27.98
C ARG A 139 3.23 -27.76 26.91
N PHE A 140 4.01 -26.68 27.09
CA PHE A 140 4.87 -26.16 26.02
C PHE A 140 6.33 -25.91 26.43
N VAL A 141 6.57 -25.41 27.64
CA VAL A 141 7.92 -24.92 28.03
C VAL A 141 8.70 -25.96 28.81
N THR A 142 8.04 -26.67 29.72
CA THR A 142 8.61 -27.70 30.60
C THR A 142 9.77 -27.19 31.47
N SER A 143 9.77 -25.91 31.85
CA SER A 143 10.74 -25.34 32.80
C SER A 143 10.48 -25.84 34.22
N GLU A 144 11.53 -25.92 35.03
CA GLU A 144 11.42 -26.17 36.46
C GLU A 144 10.54 -25.11 37.13
N VAL A 145 9.66 -25.59 38.01
CA VAL A 145 8.70 -24.77 38.75
C VAL A 145 9.36 -24.34 40.06
N PRO A 146 9.44 -23.03 40.37
CA PRO A 146 10.00 -22.53 41.62
C PRO A 146 9.23 -23.05 42.85
N GLU A 147 9.84 -22.90 44.04
CA GLU A 147 9.14 -23.21 45.28
C GLU A 147 7.91 -22.31 45.45
N PRO A 148 6.83 -22.79 46.10
CA PRO A 148 5.61 -22.00 46.25
C PRO A 148 5.79 -20.64 46.93
N ALA A 149 6.82 -20.50 47.78
CA ALA A 149 7.17 -19.24 48.45
C ALA A 149 7.68 -18.16 47.48
N ASP A 150 8.18 -18.55 46.30
CA ASP A 150 8.68 -17.66 45.27
C ASP A 150 7.62 -17.37 44.18
N LEU A 151 6.34 -17.69 44.42
CA LEU A 151 5.23 -17.50 43.47
C LEU A 151 4.01 -16.81 44.12
N GLU A 152 4.19 -16.10 45.24
CA GLU A 152 3.09 -15.51 46.01
C GLU A 152 2.49 -14.28 45.31
N THR A 153 3.30 -13.56 44.53
CA THR A 153 2.89 -12.33 43.85
C THR A 153 2.87 -12.49 42.33
N ALA A 154 2.02 -11.72 41.66
CA ALA A 154 1.96 -11.68 40.20
C ALA A 154 3.30 -11.30 39.56
N LEU A 155 4.11 -10.47 40.23
CA LEU A 155 5.43 -10.05 39.74
C LEU A 155 6.47 -11.19 39.80
N GLU A 156 6.43 -12.02 40.84
CA GLU A 156 7.30 -13.20 40.94
C GLU A 156 6.93 -14.25 39.90
N VAL A 157 5.63 -14.51 39.71
CA VAL A 157 5.11 -15.35 38.61
C VAL A 157 5.58 -14.81 37.26
N GLY A 158 5.49 -13.49 37.06
CA GLY A 158 5.95 -12.83 35.84
C GLY A 158 7.46 -12.93 35.63
N SER A 159 8.25 -12.80 36.70
CA SER A 159 9.72 -12.98 36.66
C SER A 159 10.10 -14.39 36.22
N TRP A 160 9.45 -15.40 36.80
CA TRP A 160 9.62 -16.80 36.38
C TRP A 160 9.19 -17.02 34.92
N ALA A 161 8.02 -16.51 34.52
CA ALA A 161 7.54 -16.62 33.15
C ALA A 161 8.50 -15.98 32.14
N TRP A 162 9.08 -14.84 32.49
CA TRP A 162 9.98 -14.08 31.62
C TRP A 162 11.28 -14.84 31.30
N ASN A 163 11.83 -15.58 32.27
CA ASN A 163 13.10 -16.31 32.11
C ASN A 163 13.12 -17.25 30.91
N TRP A 164 12.00 -17.91 30.61
CA TRP A 164 11.89 -18.81 29.46
C TRP A 164 11.23 -18.16 28.23
N MET A 165 10.60 -16.99 28.37
CA MET A 165 10.09 -16.20 27.24
C MET A 165 11.17 -15.37 26.54
N GLU A 166 12.26 -15.02 27.24
CA GLU A 166 13.30 -14.14 26.70
C GLU A 166 13.90 -14.64 25.37
N PRO A 167 14.33 -15.91 25.21
CA PRO A 167 14.93 -16.34 23.94
C PRO A 167 13.93 -16.32 22.75
N PRO A 168 12.70 -16.88 22.88
CA PRO A 168 11.70 -16.77 21.81
C PRO A 168 11.31 -15.33 21.48
N LEU A 169 11.18 -14.45 22.48
CA LEU A 169 10.87 -13.04 22.27
C LEU A 169 11.99 -12.31 21.54
N GLY A 170 13.25 -12.62 21.84
CA GLY A 170 14.40 -12.07 21.12
C GLY A 170 14.37 -12.45 19.64
N VAL A 171 14.11 -13.72 19.32
CA VAL A 171 13.97 -14.18 17.93
C VAL A 171 12.78 -13.52 17.24
N ALA A 172 11.62 -13.49 17.88
CA ALA A 172 10.42 -12.85 17.33
C ALA A 172 10.65 -11.34 17.09
N GLY A 173 11.31 -10.65 18.02
CA GLY A 173 11.69 -9.25 17.89
C GLY A 173 12.62 -9.02 16.70
N PHE A 174 13.66 -9.85 16.55
CA PHE A 174 14.57 -9.77 15.40
C PHE A 174 13.86 -10.00 14.06
N VAL A 175 12.96 -10.98 13.99
CA VAL A 175 12.13 -11.23 12.80
C VAL A 175 11.25 -10.00 12.48
N LEU A 176 10.59 -9.41 13.47
CA LEU A 176 9.79 -8.20 13.27
C LEU A 176 10.63 -7.01 12.80
N LEU A 177 11.82 -6.82 13.37
CA LEU A 177 12.75 -5.76 12.94
C LEU A 177 13.22 -5.95 11.50
N THR A 178 13.59 -7.17 11.11
CA THR A 178 14.00 -7.47 9.72
C THR A 178 12.84 -7.28 8.74
N MET A 179 11.61 -7.62 9.12
CA MET A 179 10.40 -7.31 8.34
C MET A 179 10.14 -5.81 8.22
N GLN A 180 10.30 -5.04 9.31
CA GLN A 180 10.18 -3.58 9.29
C GLN A 180 11.23 -2.93 8.38
N LEU A 181 12.49 -3.38 8.46
CA LEU A 181 13.56 -2.92 7.57
C LEU A 181 13.23 -3.23 6.11
N THR A 182 12.83 -4.48 5.81
CA THR A 182 12.43 -4.89 4.46
C THR A 182 11.30 -4.03 3.92
N ARG A 183 10.25 -3.80 4.72
CA ARG A 183 9.14 -2.91 4.35
C ARG A 183 9.62 -1.48 4.05
N SER A 184 10.52 -0.93 4.87
CA SER A 184 11.08 0.41 4.64
C SER A 184 11.86 0.47 3.33
N GLN A 185 12.69 -0.53 3.03
CA GLN A 185 13.41 -0.61 1.75
C GLN A 185 12.44 -0.73 0.56
N MET A 186 11.38 -1.52 0.69
CA MET A 186 10.33 -1.62 -0.34
C MET A 186 9.63 -0.28 -0.59
N GLN A 187 9.33 0.48 0.47
CA GLN A 187 8.73 1.81 0.36
C GLN A 187 9.68 2.81 -0.32
N ASN A 188 10.98 2.77 0.00
CA ASN A 188 12.00 3.60 -0.64
C ASN A 188 12.14 3.30 -2.14
N MET A 189 11.95 2.04 -2.55
CA MET A 189 11.92 1.64 -3.96
C MET A 189 10.56 1.87 -4.64
N GLY A 190 9.54 2.34 -3.92
CA GLY A 190 8.17 2.47 -4.44
C GLY A 190 7.47 1.14 -4.73
N VAL A 191 8.01 0.02 -4.25
CA VAL A 191 7.50 -1.33 -4.53
C VAL A 191 6.35 -1.66 -3.58
N LYS A 192 5.15 -1.82 -4.15
CA LYS A 192 3.92 -2.16 -3.42
C LYS A 192 3.33 -3.48 -3.94
N PRO A 193 3.96 -4.64 -3.64
CA PRO A 193 3.69 -5.87 -4.36
C PRO A 193 2.28 -6.39 -4.09
N TYR A 194 1.84 -6.37 -2.83
CA TYR A 194 0.48 -6.79 -2.48
C TYR A 194 -0.57 -5.88 -3.12
N THR A 195 -0.38 -4.56 -3.07
CA THR A 195 -1.31 -3.60 -3.69
C THR A 195 -1.38 -3.80 -5.20
N GLN A 196 -0.25 -3.93 -5.88
CA GLN A 196 -0.20 -4.16 -7.33
C GLN A 196 -0.84 -5.51 -7.70
N TRP A 197 -0.50 -6.56 -6.96
CA TRP A 197 -1.11 -7.88 -7.15
C TRP A 197 -2.63 -7.84 -6.99
N MET A 198 -3.14 -7.17 -5.94
CA MET A 198 -4.58 -6.99 -5.72
C MET A 198 -5.25 -6.18 -6.82
N LYS A 199 -4.63 -5.08 -7.28
CA LYS A 199 -5.16 -4.27 -8.39
C LYS A 199 -5.25 -5.09 -9.67
N ASN A 200 -4.20 -5.85 -10.00
CA ASN A 200 -4.18 -6.73 -11.17
C ASN A 200 -5.22 -7.84 -11.08
N TRP A 201 -5.36 -8.47 -9.90
CA TRP A 201 -6.35 -9.52 -9.68
C TRP A 201 -7.79 -8.98 -9.82
N ARG A 202 -8.10 -7.81 -9.24
CA ARG A 202 -9.40 -7.14 -9.39
C ARG A 202 -9.70 -6.80 -10.85
N GLY A 203 -8.73 -6.22 -11.56
CA GLY A 203 -8.85 -5.90 -12.99
C GLY A 203 -9.17 -7.14 -13.83
N ARG A 204 -8.43 -8.24 -13.65
CA ARG A 204 -8.69 -9.51 -14.34
C ARG A 204 -10.06 -10.11 -13.99
N ARG A 205 -10.49 -10.01 -12.72
CA ARG A 205 -11.81 -10.47 -12.30
C ARG A 205 -12.91 -9.71 -13.03
N LEU A 206 -12.82 -8.38 -13.08
CA LEU A 206 -13.83 -7.55 -13.74
C LEU A 206 -13.84 -7.73 -15.25
N ALA A 207 -12.67 -7.87 -15.88
CA ALA A 207 -12.60 -8.20 -17.31
C ALA A 207 -13.29 -9.53 -17.65
N ARG A 208 -13.20 -10.54 -16.75
CA ARG A 208 -13.95 -11.80 -16.91
C ARG A 208 -15.45 -11.65 -16.68
N LEU A 209 -15.88 -10.73 -15.82
CA LEU A 209 -17.29 -10.47 -15.55
C LEU A 209 -17.97 -9.68 -16.67
N TYR A 210 -17.20 -8.84 -17.38
CA TYR A 210 -17.68 -7.99 -18.46
C TYR A 210 -16.85 -8.19 -19.73
N PRO A 211 -16.87 -9.39 -20.35
CA PRO A 211 -16.02 -9.73 -21.48
C PRO A 211 -16.37 -8.98 -22.77
N GLN A 212 -17.52 -8.32 -22.84
CA GLN A 212 -17.95 -7.53 -23.99
C GLN A 212 -17.18 -6.21 -24.16
N TYR A 213 -16.52 -5.73 -23.10
CA TYR A 213 -15.74 -4.49 -23.13
C TYR A 213 -14.24 -4.80 -23.16
N ASP A 214 -13.47 -3.84 -23.66
CA ASP A 214 -12.02 -3.95 -23.73
C ASP A 214 -11.38 -4.21 -22.35
N GLU A 215 -10.56 -5.25 -22.27
CA GLU A 215 -9.93 -5.68 -21.02
C GLU A 215 -8.96 -4.63 -20.48
N ASP A 216 -8.24 -3.93 -21.35
CA ASP A 216 -7.26 -2.92 -20.93
C ASP A 216 -7.94 -1.68 -20.36
N LEU A 217 -9.08 -1.26 -20.93
CA LEU A 217 -9.90 -0.18 -20.36
C LEU A 217 -10.46 -0.53 -18.98
N ILE A 218 -11.00 -1.75 -18.80
CA ILE A 218 -11.48 -2.22 -17.49
C ILE A 218 -10.33 -2.25 -16.48
N ARG A 219 -9.17 -2.80 -16.87
CA ARG A 219 -8.00 -2.88 -15.99
C ARG A 219 -7.50 -1.49 -15.61
N ALA A 220 -7.38 -0.56 -16.57
CA ALA A 220 -6.95 0.81 -16.31
C ALA A 220 -7.91 1.54 -15.36
N PHE A 221 -9.23 1.35 -15.53
CA PHE A 221 -10.24 1.90 -14.62
C PHE A 221 -10.03 1.43 -13.17
N VAL A 222 -9.82 0.13 -12.97
CA VAL A 222 -9.68 -0.48 -11.64
C VAL A 222 -8.34 -0.15 -10.99
N VAL A 223 -7.25 -0.13 -11.77
CA VAL A 223 -5.89 0.17 -11.25
C VAL A 223 -5.83 1.62 -10.74
N ASN A 224 -6.53 2.54 -11.39
CA ASN A 224 -6.59 3.95 -11.01
C ASN A 224 -7.71 4.26 -10.00
N ALA A 225 -8.56 3.29 -9.67
CA ALA A 225 -9.50 3.39 -8.56
C ALA A 225 -8.75 3.16 -7.25
N PHE A 226 -8.43 4.27 -6.55
CA PHE A 226 -7.79 4.35 -5.22
C PHE A 226 -6.27 4.09 -5.17
#